data_AF-A0A7S2EF10-F1
#
_entry.id   AF-A0A7S2EF10-F1
#
_cell.length_a   1.000
_cell.length_b   1.000
_cell.length_c   1.000
_cell.angle_alpha   90.00
_cell.angle_beta   90.00
_cell.angle_gamma   90.00
#
_symmetry.space_group_name_H-M   'P 1'
#
loop_
_entity.id
_entity.type
_entity.pdbx_description
1 polymer ?
#
loop_
_entity_poly.entity_id
_entity_poly.type
_entity_poly.pdbx_seq_one_letter_code
_entity_poly.pdbx_strand_id
1 'polypeptide(L)'
;GDGPRVVRTGLVDLESVARSIERAANEIVGGGDGRGRDDDVGGGTPQLAASAVAIAFDSLVPVVMMHGVRRTIELIKRLKRGGEDDPVALGPILLPMLTDVLSPHEHRRFEDACDAVVQLDGGEIEIIRRSSRGGKMVREA
;
A
#
# COMPACT_ATOMS: atom_id res chain seq x y z
N GLY A 1 -40.11 -0.57 -23.34
CA GLY A 1 -38.67 -0.75 -23.59
C GLY A 1 -38.00 -0.92 -22.25
N ASP A 2 -37.42 -2.09 -22.01
CA ASP A 2 -36.59 -2.34 -20.82
C ASP A 2 -35.26 -1.63 -21.08
N GLY A 3 -34.98 -0.57 -20.32
CA GLY A 3 -33.72 0.16 -20.42
C GLY A 3 -32.55 -0.73 -19.99
N PRO A 4 -31.30 -0.37 -20.34
CA PRO A 4 -30.14 -1.15 -19.92
C PRO A 4 -30.11 -1.24 -18.39
N ARG A 5 -30.26 -2.46 -17.88
CA ARG A 5 -30.07 -2.77 -16.46
C ARG A 5 -28.58 -2.72 -16.18
N VAL A 6 -28.11 -1.59 -15.65
CA VAL A 6 -26.77 -1.50 -15.07
C VAL A 6 -26.77 -2.40 -13.84
N VAL A 7 -26.20 -3.59 -13.99
CA VAL A 7 -25.86 -4.46 -12.87
C VAL A 7 -24.78 -3.72 -12.09
N ARG A 8 -25.18 -2.98 -11.06
CA ARG A 8 -24.28 -2.48 -10.03
C ARG A 8 -23.81 -3.70 -9.28
N THR A 9 -22.72 -4.33 -9.74
CA THR A 9 -21.95 -5.28 -8.93
C THR A 9 -21.76 -4.61 -7.59
N GLY A 10 -22.27 -5.24 -6.53
CA GLY A 10 -22.36 -4.64 -5.20
C GLY A 10 -21.06 -3.94 -4.85
N LEU A 11 -21.16 -2.69 -4.41
CA LEU A 11 -20.05 -1.86 -3.93
C LEU A 11 -19.05 -2.77 -3.21
N VAL A 12 -17.88 -2.96 -3.82
CA VAL A 12 -16.83 -3.78 -3.24
C VAL A 12 -16.56 -3.24 -1.83
N ASP A 13 -16.77 -4.06 -0.81
CA ASP A 13 -16.52 -3.66 0.56
C ASP A 13 -15.01 -3.51 0.74
N LEU A 14 -14.54 -2.28 0.99
CA LEU A 14 -13.12 -1.97 1.16
C LEU A 14 -12.51 -2.73 2.34
N GLU A 15 -13.31 -3.10 3.34
CA GLU A 15 -12.85 -3.95 4.42
C GLU A 15 -12.52 -5.37 3.92
N SER A 16 -13.37 -5.95 3.07
CA SER A 16 -13.10 -7.24 2.43
C SER A 16 -11.85 -7.19 1.54
N VAL A 17 -11.63 -6.07 0.83
CA VAL A 17 -10.41 -5.84 0.04
C VAL A 17 -9.18 -5.81 0.93
N ALA A 18 -9.21 -5.06 2.03
CA ALA A 18 -8.09 -4.99 2.97
C ALA A 18 -7.72 -6.39 3.49
N ARG A 19 -8.72 -7.15 3.96
CA ARG A 19 -8.51 -8.52 4.44
C ARG A 19 -7.97 -9.46 3.35
N SER A 20 -8.40 -9.26 2.11
CA SER A 20 -7.92 -10.07 0.97
C SER A 20 -6.45 -9.76 0.66
N ILE A 21 -6.05 -8.49 0.71
CA ILE A 21 -4.65 -8.07 0.54
C ILE A 21 -3.79 -8.62 1.68
N GLU A 22 -4.25 -8.49 2.93
CA GLU A 22 -3.58 -9.03 4.11
C GLU A 22 -3.40 -10.55 4.02
N ARG A 23 -4.43 -11.29 3.58
CA ARG A 23 -4.36 -12.74 3.35
C ARG A 23 -3.37 -13.10 2.24
N ALA A 24 -3.41 -12.41 1.11
CA ALA A 24 -2.49 -12.67 0.00
C ALA A 24 -1.04 -12.41 0.41
N ALA A 25 -0.79 -11.35 1.19
CA ALA A 25 0.54 -11.07 1.74
C ALA A 25 0.99 -12.19 2.70
N ASN A 26 0.09 -12.67 3.56
CA ASN A 26 0.33 -13.83 4.43
C ASN A 26 0.71 -15.10 3.66
N GLU A 27 0.02 -15.41 2.56
CA GLU A 27 0.31 -16.59 1.74
C GLU A 27 1.70 -16.52 1.10
N ILE A 28 2.12 -15.33 0.64
CA ILE A 28 3.45 -15.12 0.05
C ILE A 28 4.56 -15.34 1.09
N VAL A 29 4.35 -14.88 2.33
CA VAL A 29 5.31 -15.00 3.43
C VAL A 29 5.33 -16.41 4.03
N GLY A 30 4.15 -16.99 4.26
CA GLY A 30 3.98 -18.31 4.89
C GLY A 30 4.23 -19.50 3.96
N GLY A 31 4.24 -19.30 2.64
CA GLY A 31 4.49 -20.35 1.65
C GLY A 31 5.96 -20.79 1.49
N GLY A 32 6.88 -20.24 2.28
CA GLY A 32 8.32 -20.51 2.20
C GLY A 32 8.79 -21.83 2.84
N ASP A 33 7.97 -22.51 3.63
CA ASP A 33 8.36 -23.74 4.30
C ASP A 33 7.81 -24.98 3.57
N GLY A 34 8.71 -25.65 2.83
CA GLY A 34 8.52 -27.08 2.54
C GLY A 34 8.88 -27.54 1.13
N ARG A 35 10.16 -27.50 0.76
CA ARG A 35 10.89 -28.57 0.04
C ARG A 35 12.30 -28.09 -0.35
N GLY A 36 13.30 -28.53 0.40
CA GLY A 36 14.71 -28.35 0.06
C GLY A 36 15.60 -28.91 1.16
N ARG A 37 15.68 -30.24 1.22
CA ARG A 37 16.61 -31.00 2.05
C ARG A 37 17.99 -31.00 1.36
N ASP A 38 19.02 -31.05 2.20
CA ASP A 38 20.40 -31.48 1.95
C ASP A 38 21.45 -30.44 1.52
N ASP A 39 22.29 -30.15 2.53
CA ASP A 39 23.74 -30.02 2.52
C ASP A 39 24.47 -28.83 1.84
N ASP A 40 25.22 -28.15 2.72
CA ASP A 40 26.62 -27.73 2.56
C ASP A 40 26.99 -26.28 2.19
N VAL A 41 27.99 -25.79 2.94
CA VAL A 41 28.95 -24.69 2.69
C VAL A 41 28.47 -23.21 2.76
N GLY A 42 28.89 -22.56 3.85
CA GLY A 42 29.67 -21.31 3.83
C GLY A 42 29.14 -20.08 3.09
N GLY A 43 28.65 -19.10 3.84
CA GLY A 43 28.49 -17.73 3.36
C GLY A 43 27.42 -16.98 4.14
N GLY A 44 27.83 -16.09 5.05
CA GLY A 44 26.92 -15.16 5.70
C GLY A 44 26.38 -14.15 4.69
N THR A 45 25.37 -14.53 3.92
CA THR A 45 24.47 -13.57 3.27
C THR A 45 23.57 -12.96 4.34
N PRO A 46 23.34 -11.64 4.31
CA PRO A 46 22.50 -10.98 5.30
C PRO A 46 21.15 -11.70 5.30
N GLN A 47 20.82 -12.23 6.48
CA GLN A 47 19.55 -12.80 6.85
C GLN A 47 18.45 -11.97 6.19
N LEU A 48 17.78 -12.56 5.19
CA LEU A 48 16.66 -11.98 4.46
C LEU A 48 15.77 -11.27 5.47
N ALA A 49 15.70 -9.95 5.36
CA ALA A 49 14.79 -9.13 6.16
C ALA A 49 13.43 -9.85 6.21
N ALA A 50 12.87 -10.01 7.41
CA ALA A 50 11.53 -10.55 7.63
C ALA A 50 10.63 -10.16 6.45
N SER A 51 10.19 -11.15 5.67
CA SER A 51 9.74 -10.97 4.29
C SER A 51 8.55 -10.02 4.22
N ALA A 52 8.81 -8.73 4.03
CA ALA A 52 7.78 -7.72 3.96
C ALA A 52 7.27 -7.61 2.53
N VAL A 53 5.96 -7.74 2.34
CA VAL A 53 5.34 -7.69 1.01
C VAL A 53 5.04 -6.24 0.65
N ALA A 54 5.72 -5.72 -0.37
CA ALA A 54 5.39 -4.41 -0.93
C ALA A 54 4.04 -4.46 -1.67
N ILE A 55 3.19 -3.45 -1.45
CA ILE A 55 1.90 -3.33 -2.12
C ILE A 55 1.98 -2.17 -3.10
N ALA A 56 1.69 -2.41 -4.38
CA ALA A 56 1.61 -1.36 -5.38
C ALA A 56 0.22 -1.37 -6.02
N PHE A 57 -0.44 -0.21 -6.01
CA PHE A 57 -1.65 0.01 -6.77
C PHE A 57 -1.27 0.56 -8.15
N ASP A 58 -1.98 0.16 -9.20
CA ASP A 58 -1.80 0.77 -10.52
C ASP A 58 -2.35 2.20 -10.54
N SER A 59 -3.50 2.41 -9.91
CA SER A 59 -4.13 3.71 -9.74
C SER A 59 -5.14 3.67 -8.60
N LEU A 60 -5.13 4.72 -7.77
CA LEU A 60 -6.10 4.89 -6.70
C LEU A 60 -7.38 5.63 -7.16
N VAL A 61 -7.37 6.20 -8.37
CA VAL A 61 -8.47 6.99 -8.93
C VAL A 61 -9.80 6.21 -8.94
N PRO A 62 -9.86 4.95 -9.43
CA PRO A 62 -11.13 4.21 -9.46
C PRO A 62 -11.70 3.99 -8.05
N VAL A 63 -10.83 3.73 -7.07
CA VAL A 63 -11.23 3.51 -5.68
C VAL A 63 -11.84 4.79 -5.10
N VAL A 64 -11.20 5.93 -5.34
CA VAL A 64 -11.70 7.24 -4.92
C VAL A 64 -13.04 7.56 -5.58
N MET A 65 -13.17 7.35 -6.89
CA MET A 65 -14.40 7.64 -7.63
C MET A 65 -15.58 6.78 -7.15
N MET A 66 -15.33 5.51 -6.79
CA MET A 66 -16.38 4.59 -6.36
C MET A 66 -16.74 4.73 -4.87
N HIS A 67 -15.76 4.98 -4.00
CA HIS A 67 -15.94 4.90 -2.54
C HIS A 67 -15.77 6.25 -1.82
N GLY A 68 -15.29 7.27 -2.53
CA GLY A 68 -14.96 8.58 -2.00
C GLY A 68 -13.63 8.61 -1.24
N VAL A 69 -13.14 9.83 -1.05
CA VAL A 69 -11.85 10.11 -0.39
C VAL A 69 -11.77 9.54 1.02
N ARG A 70 -12.83 9.72 1.82
CA ARG A 70 -12.82 9.31 3.24
C ARG A 70 -12.59 7.80 3.40
N ARG A 71 -13.35 6.99 2.68
CA ARG A 71 -13.25 5.52 2.77
C ARG A 71 -11.95 4.99 2.17
N THR A 72 -11.45 5.64 1.12
CA THR A 72 -10.14 5.30 0.54
C THR A 72 -9.01 5.57 1.53
N ILE A 73 -9.06 6.69 2.27
CA ILE A 73 -8.09 6.98 3.34
C ILE A 73 -8.19 5.98 4.49
N GLU A 74 -9.41 5.56 4.87
CA GLU A 74 -9.62 4.52 5.88
C GLU A 74 -8.98 3.19 5.46
N LEU A 75 -9.11 2.80 4.18
CA LEU A 75 -8.42 1.63 3.61
C LEU A 75 -6.89 1.76 3.72
N ILE A 76 -6.32 2.89 3.30
CA ILE A 76 -4.86 3.12 3.38
C ILE A 76 -4.36 3.01 4.82
N LYS A 77 -5.08 3.63 5.76
CA LYS A 77 -4.73 3.58 7.19
C LYS A 77 -4.79 2.16 7.75
N ARG A 78 -5.74 1.35 7.29
CA ARG A 78 -5.86 -0.05 7.68
C ARG A 78 -4.67 -0.86 7.15
N LEU A 79 -4.39 -0.76 5.86
CA LEU A 79 -3.24 -1.45 5.24
C LEU A 79 -1.91 -1.03 5.90
N LYS A 80 -1.76 0.23 6.29
CA LYS A 80 -0.56 0.71 7.01
C LYS A 80 -0.39 0.12 8.41
N ARG A 81 -1.48 -0.24 9.09
CA ARG A 81 -1.43 -0.80 10.45
C ARG A 81 -1.12 -2.30 10.45
N GLY A 82 -1.36 -2.98 9.34
CA GLY A 82 -1.40 -4.45 9.32
C GLY A 82 -2.65 -4.98 10.03
N GLY A 83 -2.92 -6.28 9.87
CA GLY A 83 -4.00 -6.95 10.61
C GLY A 83 -3.70 -7.01 12.11
N GLU A 84 -4.72 -6.82 12.96
CA GLU A 84 -4.57 -6.95 14.42
C GLU A 84 -4.25 -8.39 14.85
N ASP A 85 -4.72 -9.39 14.09
CA ASP A 85 -4.67 -10.81 14.47
C ASP A 85 -3.45 -11.56 13.92
N ASP A 86 -2.80 -11.06 12.87
CA ASP A 86 -1.61 -11.68 12.27
C ASP A 86 -0.74 -10.60 11.61
N PRO A 87 0.30 -10.11 12.29
CA PRO A 87 1.10 -8.99 11.82
C PRO A 87 2.04 -9.46 10.70
N VAL A 88 1.51 -9.63 9.48
CA VAL A 88 2.35 -9.50 8.30
C VAL A 88 2.93 -8.10 8.34
N ALA A 89 4.25 -8.01 8.35
CA ALA A 89 4.92 -6.76 8.06
C ALA A 89 4.61 -6.42 6.60
N LEU A 90 3.51 -5.70 6.35
CA LEU A 90 3.28 -5.12 5.04
C LEU A 90 4.44 -4.14 4.78
N GLY A 91 5.08 -4.32 3.65
CA GLY A 91 6.17 -3.48 3.19
C GLY A 91 5.66 -2.11 2.72
N PRO A 92 6.46 -1.38 1.93
CA PRO A 92 6.01 -0.09 1.42
C PRO A 92 4.74 -0.23 0.58
N ILE A 93 3.80 0.70 0.77
CA ILE A 93 2.56 0.80 0.01
C ILE A 93 2.67 1.97 -0.97
N LEU A 94 2.64 1.69 -2.27
CA LEU A 94 2.69 2.67 -3.34
C LEU A 94 1.27 2.95 -3.85
N LEU A 95 0.89 4.23 -3.85
CA LEU A 95 -0.48 4.69 -4.13
C LEU A 95 -0.48 5.77 -5.23
N PRO A 96 -0.29 5.41 -6.50
CA PRO A 96 -0.36 6.36 -7.61
C PRO A 96 -1.74 7.00 -7.70
N MET A 97 -1.78 8.31 -7.87
CA MET A 97 -3.00 9.09 -7.99
C MET A 97 -2.79 10.27 -8.92
N LEU A 98 -3.79 10.52 -9.77
CA LEU A 98 -3.83 11.72 -10.58
C LEU A 98 -4.35 12.88 -9.72
N THR A 99 -3.64 14.00 -9.70
CA THR A 99 -3.95 15.17 -8.86
C THR A 99 -5.07 16.04 -9.45
N ASP A 100 -5.53 15.78 -10.66
CA ASP A 100 -6.64 16.51 -11.28
C ASP A 100 -8.02 15.98 -10.85
N VAL A 101 -8.08 14.77 -10.27
CA VAL A 101 -9.35 14.13 -9.88
C VAL A 101 -9.85 14.52 -8.49
N LEU A 102 -9.11 15.36 -7.77
CA LEU A 102 -9.37 15.73 -6.39
C LEU A 102 -9.36 17.24 -6.19
N SER A 103 -10.14 17.72 -5.23
CA SER A 103 -10.04 19.11 -4.79
C SER A 103 -8.76 19.34 -3.97
N PRO A 104 -8.26 20.59 -3.86
CA PRO A 104 -7.08 20.90 -3.05
C PRO A 104 -7.18 20.47 -1.59
N HIS A 105 -8.40 20.47 -1.03
CA HIS A 105 -8.63 20.00 0.34
C HIS A 105 -8.56 18.47 0.44
N GLU A 106 -8.96 17.74 -0.59
CA GLU A 106 -8.86 16.28 -0.63
C GLU A 106 -7.42 15.82 -0.86
N HIS A 107 -6.62 16.55 -1.65
CA HIS A 107 -5.17 16.32 -1.75
C HIS A 107 -4.51 16.32 -0.38
N ARG A 108 -4.72 17.40 0.38
CA ARG A 108 -4.15 17.54 1.73
C ARG A 108 -4.50 16.35 2.63
N ARG A 109 -5.74 15.83 2.53
CA ARG A 109 -6.16 14.67 3.31
C ARG A 109 -5.41 13.39 2.92
N PHE A 110 -5.10 13.19 1.65
CA PHE A 110 -4.26 12.07 1.22
C PHE A 110 -2.80 12.27 1.64
N GLU A 111 -2.25 13.47 1.45
CA GLU A 111 -0.89 13.81 1.89
C GLU A 111 -0.70 13.57 3.39
N ASP A 112 -1.72 13.86 4.20
CA ASP A 112 -1.70 13.61 5.65
C ASP A 112 -1.83 12.12 6.02
N ALA A 113 -2.39 11.30 5.14
CA ALA A 113 -2.52 9.87 5.35
C ALA A 113 -1.24 9.08 4.96
N CYS A 114 -0.44 9.64 4.05
CA CYS A 114 0.78 9.03 3.52
C CYS A 114 2.02 9.37 4.36
N ASP A 115 3.01 8.46 4.37
CA ASP A 115 4.29 8.72 5.05
C ASP A 115 5.25 9.55 4.18
N ALA A 116 5.11 9.43 2.86
CA ALA A 116 5.82 10.25 1.89
C ALA A 116 4.89 10.58 0.72
N VAL A 117 5.14 11.72 0.08
CA VAL A 117 4.43 12.17 -1.11
C VAL A 117 5.46 12.54 -2.15
N VAL A 118 5.30 11.95 -3.33
CA VAL A 118 6.13 12.19 -4.51
C VAL A 118 5.20 12.68 -5.61
N GLN A 119 5.51 13.83 -6.18
CA GLN A 119 4.82 14.37 -7.34
C GLN A 119 5.64 14.09 -8.59
N LEU A 120 4.93 13.70 -9.64
CA LEU A 120 5.48 13.52 -10.97
C LEU A 120 4.85 14.59 -11.86
N ASP A 121 5.65 15.50 -12.38
CA ASP A 121 5.19 16.57 -13.28
C ASP A 121 6.18 16.73 -14.44
N GLY A 122 5.69 16.74 -15.67
CA GLY A 122 6.53 16.92 -16.87
C GLY A 122 7.65 15.87 -17.06
N GLY A 123 7.59 14.73 -16.37
CA GLY A 123 8.66 13.73 -16.36
C GLY A 123 9.74 13.96 -15.28
N GLU A 124 9.59 15.01 -14.48
CA GLU A 124 10.40 15.27 -13.29
C GLU A 124 9.77 14.66 -12.04
N ILE A 125 10.62 14.29 -11.08
CA ILE A 125 10.21 13.68 -9.81
C ILE A 125 10.56 14.64 -8.68
N GLU A 126 9.54 15.10 -7.96
CA GLU A 126 9.70 15.96 -6.78
C GLU A 126 9.19 15.26 -5.53
N ILE A 127 9.96 15.34 -4.44
CA ILE A 127 9.53 14.82 -3.14
C ILE A 127 9.02 15.97 -2.30
N ILE A 128 7.69 16.08 -2.22
CA ILE A 128 7.01 17.21 -1.58
C ILE A 128 6.90 17.00 -0.08
N ARG A 129 6.85 15.75 0.37
CA ARG A 129 6.69 15.42 1.79
C ARG A 129 7.41 14.14 2.14
N ARG A 130 8.13 14.17 3.26
CA ARG A 130 8.59 12.98 4.00
C ARG A 130 8.29 13.17 5.48
N SER A 131 7.54 12.23 6.05
CA SER A 131 7.32 12.14 7.49
C SER A 131 8.64 11.71 8.15
N SER A 132 9.22 12.57 8.99
CA SER A 132 10.47 12.33 9.72
C SER A 132 10.33 11.36 10.92
N ARG A 133 9.26 10.55 10.95
CA ARG A 133 9.03 9.58 12.02
C ARG A 133 9.87 8.33 11.82
N GLY A 134 11.19 8.47 11.94
CA GLY A 134 12.13 7.35 11.92
C GLY A 134 13.56 7.78 11.60
N GLY A 135 14.36 8.07 12.64
CA GLY A 135 15.83 8.12 12.55
C GLY A 135 16.43 9.51 12.73
N LYS A 136 17.21 9.68 13.81
CA LYS A 136 18.16 10.79 13.96
C LYS A 136 19.08 10.81 12.74
N MET A 137 19.14 11.95 12.05
CA MET A 137 20.26 12.25 11.15
C MET A 137 21.55 12.23 11.97
N VAL A 138 22.38 11.21 11.77
CA VAL A 138 23.81 11.32 12.09
C VAL A 138 24.40 12.21 11.00
N ARG A 139 24.76 13.44 11.38
CA ARG A 139 25.65 14.27 10.56
C ARG A 139 27.05 13.69 10.73
N GLU A 140 27.61 13.12 9.67
CA GLU A 140 29.07 13.02 9.59
C GLU A 140 29.63 14.43 9.36
N ALA A 141 30.61 14.77 10.18
CA ALA A 141 31.39 16.00 10.14
C ALA A 141 32.77 15.71 9.56
#